data_AF-A0A9P8JX65-F1
#
_entry.id   AF-A0A9P8JX65-F1
#
_cell.length_a   1.000
_cell.length_b   1.000
_cell.length_c   1.000
_cell.angle_alpha   90.00
_cell.angle_beta   90.00
_cell.angle_gamma   90.00
#
_symmetry.space_group_name_H-M   'P 1'
#
loop_
_entity.id
_entity.type
_entity.pdbx_description
1 polymer ?
#
loop_
_entity_poly.entity_id
_entity_poly.type
_entity_poly.pdbx_seq_one_letter_code
_entity_poly.pdbx_strand_id
1 'polypeptide(L)'
;MKLTSLIPALTALASLCSAAASTKAVSASVTFDNNRRFLFDTDGRQIDAYGSKVNNFDGKYYLYGNSFSETGVAYGIKSYSSVDLVNWQYEGFLFDPAGKNNPCAASGGCGRPHIVYNTNTKTYILWANAGVPGYAVATSKSPTGPFVFSAARALIDPAFDGLQPADFTVEVIDGVGYIVFSALNFRDPRAGSVWPPIFQNMHVSKLTADFMNTTRQSWPVVSSANDLIDNEAESPEIFKQGNTFYVAASNTCGYCNGSIALLYRSTSIQGPWTRQILEGYSCNGQLEGVLPLTNPTTGAVTNVWHSTTVPGGPRTGFGGHIFQPLTFNADGSAKNLDCSSTAIFPVSFTKGNGTVSTGNATKAGDATPELAVYTPVCDSDSFILYQTWTAAKSGTLKSVSLNVARGSQSVPLSLTVFKLSSVNDLFTPSFKWTALGSASFNANQTSYTFDTVTVPVTTNATVTKGELLGLSISGADYSPWCHLEFDTSSGCEFRLFQQGNGQYSWRGLQGNNPPVYERLGKSVKFFATYA
;
A
#
# COMPACT_ATOMS: atom_id res chain seq x y z
N MET A 1 78.49 24.19 29.50
CA MET A 1 77.39 24.53 28.59
C MET A 1 77.19 23.34 27.65
N LYS A 2 76.22 22.46 27.93
CA LYS A 2 75.94 21.27 27.11
C LYS A 2 75.00 21.69 25.97
N LEU A 3 75.47 21.66 24.72
CA LEU A 3 74.61 21.78 23.55
C LEU A 3 74.17 20.38 23.11
N THR A 4 72.89 20.07 23.31
CA THR A 4 72.19 18.92 22.75
C THR A 4 71.63 19.30 21.37
N SER A 5 72.10 18.63 20.31
CA SER A 5 71.55 18.74 18.96
C SER A 5 70.31 17.83 18.81
N LEU A 6 69.18 18.42 18.46
CA LEU A 6 67.93 17.72 18.13
C LEU A 6 67.99 17.17 16.69
N ILE A 7 67.74 15.87 16.56
CA ILE A 7 67.44 15.17 15.30
C ILE A 7 65.92 15.19 15.12
N PRO A 8 65.35 15.62 13.98
CA PRO A 8 63.93 15.43 13.72
C PRO A 8 63.68 14.01 13.19
N ALA A 9 62.80 13.28 13.87
CA ALA A 9 62.33 11.97 13.47
C ALA A 9 61.40 12.07 12.25
N LEU A 10 61.69 11.29 11.22
CA LEU A 10 60.89 11.14 10.01
C LEU A 10 59.71 10.20 10.30
N THR A 11 58.49 10.71 10.43
CA THR A 11 57.27 9.90 10.51
C THR A 11 56.76 9.57 9.12
N ALA A 12 56.87 8.29 8.73
CA ALA A 12 56.23 7.77 7.52
C ALA A 12 54.71 7.66 7.74
N LEU A 13 53.92 8.46 7.03
CA LEU A 13 52.48 8.24 6.90
C LEU A 13 52.25 7.06 5.94
N ALA A 14 51.87 5.90 6.49
CA ALA A 14 51.28 4.83 5.69
C ALA A 14 49.83 5.22 5.34
N SER A 15 49.58 5.57 4.08
CA SER A 15 48.23 5.79 3.57
C SER A 15 47.53 4.43 3.45
N LEU A 16 46.66 4.11 4.40
CA LEU A 16 45.67 3.04 4.23
C LEU A 16 44.62 3.52 3.23
N CYS A 17 44.82 3.20 1.95
CA CYS A 17 43.76 3.20 0.96
C CYS A 17 42.78 2.09 1.34
N SER A 18 41.72 2.43 2.06
CA SER A 18 40.55 1.57 2.22
C SER A 18 39.90 1.43 0.85
N ALA A 19 40.19 0.33 0.14
CA ALA A 19 39.41 -0.07 -1.02
C ALA A 19 37.99 -0.35 -0.53
N ALA A 20 37.08 0.59 -0.76
CA ALA A 20 35.66 0.33 -0.62
C ALA A 20 35.32 -0.80 -1.59
N ALA A 21 35.06 -1.99 -1.06
CA ALA A 21 34.57 -3.10 -1.87
C ALA A 21 33.24 -2.68 -2.48
N SER A 22 33.23 -2.31 -3.76
CA SER A 22 32.01 -2.06 -4.50
C SER A 22 31.32 -3.41 -4.69
N THR A 23 30.46 -3.79 -3.76
CA THR A 23 29.57 -4.93 -3.95
C THR A 23 28.75 -4.67 -5.21
N LYS A 24 28.94 -5.51 -6.24
CA LYS A 24 28.26 -5.37 -7.52
C LYS A 24 26.74 -5.40 -7.28
N ALA A 25 26.03 -4.39 -7.78
CA ALA A 25 24.58 -4.31 -7.66
C ALA A 25 23.92 -5.59 -8.20
N VAL A 26 22.99 -6.15 -7.42
CA VAL A 26 22.34 -7.44 -7.75
C VAL A 26 21.06 -7.16 -8.52
N SER A 27 20.87 -7.82 -9.65
CA SER A 27 19.60 -7.74 -10.41
C SER A 27 18.52 -8.59 -9.74
N ALA A 28 17.31 -8.05 -9.65
CA ALA A 28 16.07 -8.77 -9.34
C ALA A 28 15.01 -8.46 -10.41
N SER A 29 13.89 -9.18 -10.35
CA SER A 29 12.73 -8.94 -11.21
C SER A 29 11.47 -9.02 -10.39
N VAL A 30 10.53 -8.11 -10.65
CA VAL A 30 9.17 -8.11 -10.12
C VAL A 30 8.20 -8.16 -11.29
N THR A 31 7.06 -8.83 -11.10
CA THR A 31 6.02 -8.90 -12.13
C THR A 31 4.76 -8.24 -11.59
N PHE A 32 4.36 -7.15 -12.24
CA PHE A 32 3.10 -6.46 -11.97
C PHE A 32 2.01 -6.97 -12.92
N ASP A 33 0.75 -6.85 -12.51
CA ASP A 33 -0.42 -7.08 -13.35
C ASP A 33 -1.63 -6.30 -12.81
N ASN A 34 -2.67 -6.21 -13.62
CA ASN A 34 -3.84 -5.38 -13.31
C ASN A 34 -4.88 -6.04 -12.41
N ASN A 35 -4.82 -7.36 -12.19
CA ASN A 35 -5.84 -8.05 -11.39
C ASN A 35 -5.43 -8.16 -9.91
N ARG A 36 -4.13 -8.27 -9.63
CA ARG A 36 -3.60 -8.38 -8.26
C ARG A 36 -3.43 -7.03 -7.59
N ARG A 37 -4.56 -6.40 -7.25
CA ARG A 37 -4.58 -5.11 -6.56
C ARG A 37 -4.26 -5.18 -5.07
N PHE A 38 -4.57 -6.29 -4.39
CA PHE A 38 -4.22 -6.42 -2.97
C PHE A 38 -2.78 -6.86 -2.81
N LEU A 39 -2.01 -6.07 -2.06
CA LEU A 39 -0.69 -6.44 -1.57
C LEU A 39 -0.79 -6.83 -0.10
N PHE A 40 0.08 -7.73 0.33
CA PHE A 40 0.14 -8.19 1.72
C PHE A 40 1.56 -8.05 2.26
N ASP A 41 1.66 -7.73 3.55
CA ASP A 41 2.93 -7.77 4.24
C ASP A 41 3.35 -9.21 4.58
N THR A 42 4.56 -9.38 5.12
CA THR A 42 5.12 -10.70 5.45
C THR A 42 4.35 -11.45 6.55
N ASP A 43 3.49 -10.76 7.30
CA ASP A 43 2.59 -11.35 8.29
C ASP A 43 1.20 -11.67 7.70
N GLY A 44 0.98 -11.38 6.41
CA GLY A 44 -0.24 -11.68 5.68
C GLY A 44 -1.32 -10.61 5.78
N ARG A 45 -1.02 -9.45 6.38
CA ARG A 45 -1.96 -8.33 6.52
C ARG A 45 -1.99 -7.53 5.24
N GLN A 46 -3.15 -7.02 4.84
CA GLN A 46 -3.23 -6.11 3.70
C GLN A 46 -2.32 -4.89 3.94
N ILE A 47 -1.54 -4.53 2.92
CA ILE A 47 -0.81 -3.27 2.92
C ILE A 47 -1.83 -2.12 2.89
N ASP A 48 -1.88 -1.40 4.00
CA ASP A 48 -2.75 -0.25 4.23
C ASP A 48 -1.92 1.03 4.13
N ALA A 49 -1.80 1.55 2.90
CA ALA A 49 -1.01 2.73 2.57
C ALA A 49 -1.58 3.44 1.32
N TYR A 50 -2.39 4.48 1.51
CA TYR A 50 -3.02 5.27 0.43
C TYR A 50 -2.50 6.71 0.40
N GLY A 51 -2.70 7.47 -0.69
CA GLY A 51 -2.01 8.75 -0.85
C GLY A 51 -0.49 8.54 -0.94
N SER A 52 -0.08 7.41 -1.49
CA SER A 52 1.18 6.75 -1.17
C SER A 52 2.30 7.04 -2.17
N LYS A 53 3.54 6.79 -1.75
CA LYS A 53 4.69 6.78 -2.65
C LYS A 53 5.66 5.68 -2.24
N VAL A 54 6.26 5.05 -3.25
CA VAL A 54 7.40 4.14 -3.06
C VAL A 54 8.69 4.93 -3.30
N ASN A 55 9.52 5.06 -2.27
CA ASN A 55 10.86 5.64 -2.37
C ASN A 55 11.93 4.56 -2.28
N ASN A 56 13.07 4.78 -2.96
CA ASN A 56 14.29 4.02 -2.69
C ASN A 56 15.23 4.89 -1.86
N PHE A 57 15.53 4.46 -0.63
CA PHE A 57 16.53 5.10 0.22
C PHE A 57 17.63 4.10 0.56
N ASP A 58 18.87 4.44 0.20
CA ASP A 58 20.07 3.64 0.48
C ASP A 58 19.96 2.16 0.04
N GLY A 59 19.31 1.96 -1.12
CA GLY A 59 19.10 0.62 -1.66
C GLY A 59 18.06 -0.20 -0.92
N LYS A 60 17.13 0.39 -0.16
CA LYS A 60 15.92 -0.29 0.33
C LYS A 60 14.69 0.47 -0.16
N TYR A 61 13.65 -0.27 -0.54
CA TYR A 61 12.39 0.30 -1.01
C TYR A 61 11.45 0.50 0.16
N TYR A 62 10.80 1.65 0.23
CA TYR A 62 9.88 2.01 1.29
C TYR A 62 8.58 2.51 0.70
N LEU A 63 7.47 1.96 1.17
CA LEU A 63 6.11 2.39 0.83
C LEU A 63 5.53 3.11 2.04
N TYR A 64 5.11 4.35 1.84
CA TYR A 64 4.48 5.19 2.86
C TYR A 64 3.08 5.56 2.41
N GLY A 65 2.11 5.55 3.33
CA GLY A 65 0.76 5.99 3.01
C GLY A 65 -0.14 6.09 4.22
N ASN A 66 -1.25 6.79 4.03
CA ASN A 66 -2.31 6.90 5.02
C ASN A 66 -2.92 5.54 5.33
N SER A 67 -3.22 5.33 6.60
CA SER A 67 -3.84 4.11 7.09
C SER A 67 -5.33 4.33 7.34
N PHE A 68 -6.14 3.35 6.97
CA PHE A 68 -7.58 3.32 7.26
C PHE A 68 -7.93 2.21 8.27
N SER A 69 -6.96 1.41 8.70
CA SER A 69 -7.17 0.22 9.54
C SER A 69 -7.90 0.51 10.85
N GLU A 70 -7.59 1.62 11.50
CA GLU A 70 -8.03 1.90 12.87
C GLU A 70 -9.42 2.54 12.95
N THR A 71 -9.73 3.50 12.08
CA THR A 71 -10.94 4.34 12.21
C THR A 71 -11.87 4.27 11.00
N GLY A 72 -11.44 3.61 9.91
CA GLY A 72 -12.18 3.58 8.64
C GLY A 72 -12.06 4.89 7.84
N VAL A 73 -11.37 5.89 8.40
CA VAL A 73 -10.95 7.13 7.75
C VAL A 73 -9.44 7.26 7.88
N ALA A 74 -8.80 8.16 7.13
CA ALA A 74 -7.35 8.30 7.17
C ALA A 74 -6.87 8.66 8.60
N TYR A 75 -5.98 7.82 9.14
CA TYR A 75 -5.49 7.90 10.51
C TYR A 75 -4.02 7.50 10.57
N GLY A 76 -3.14 8.49 10.73
CA GLY A 76 -1.69 8.28 10.71
C GLY A 76 -1.13 7.91 9.33
N ILE A 77 0.16 7.62 9.31
CA ILE A 77 0.91 7.17 8.12
C ILE A 77 1.66 5.90 8.50
N LYS A 78 1.34 4.79 7.84
CA LYS A 78 2.08 3.53 7.97
C LYS A 78 3.27 3.51 7.02
N SER A 79 4.27 2.73 7.39
CA SER A 79 5.45 2.48 6.58
C SER A 79 5.71 0.99 6.40
N TYR A 80 6.13 0.62 5.20
CA TYR A 80 6.51 -0.72 4.82
C TYR A 80 7.84 -0.68 4.09
N SER A 81 8.65 -1.73 4.21
CA SER A 81 9.93 -1.80 3.52
C SER A 81 10.15 -3.13 2.79
N SER A 82 10.89 -3.10 1.69
CA SER A 82 11.21 -4.29 0.91
C SER A 82 12.59 -4.17 0.25
N VAL A 83 13.24 -5.30 0.03
CA VAL A 83 14.46 -5.41 -0.79
C VAL A 83 14.18 -5.99 -2.18
N ASP A 84 12.97 -6.48 -2.43
CA ASP A 84 12.61 -7.18 -3.66
C ASP A 84 11.27 -6.72 -4.27
N LEU A 85 10.63 -5.70 -3.68
CA LEU A 85 9.31 -5.16 -4.08
C LEU A 85 8.16 -6.18 -4.01
N VAL A 86 8.40 -7.35 -3.44
CA VAL A 86 7.42 -8.43 -3.29
C VAL A 86 7.14 -8.66 -1.81
N ASN A 87 8.18 -8.90 -1.02
CA ASN A 87 8.07 -9.17 0.41
C ASN A 87 8.19 -7.86 1.19
N TRP A 88 7.07 -7.36 1.69
CA TRP A 88 6.99 -6.10 2.42
C TRP A 88 6.93 -6.35 3.92
N GLN A 89 7.89 -5.80 4.66
CA GLN A 89 7.90 -5.76 6.12
C GLN A 89 7.12 -4.53 6.58
N TYR A 90 6.16 -4.69 7.48
CA TYR A 90 5.57 -3.55 8.18
C TYR A 90 6.58 -2.97 9.19
N GLU A 91 6.82 -1.66 9.11
CA GLU A 91 7.82 -0.93 9.91
C GLU A 91 7.17 -0.04 10.99
N GLY A 92 5.84 0.01 11.06
CA GLY A 92 5.11 0.83 12.02
C GLY A 92 4.57 2.14 11.44
N PHE A 93 3.94 2.93 12.32
CA PHE A 93 3.56 4.31 12.02
C PHE A 93 4.78 5.23 12.04
N LEU A 94 4.82 6.20 11.14
CA LEU A 94 5.91 7.18 11.07
C LEU A 94 5.96 8.13 12.28
N PHE A 95 4.85 8.29 12.99
CA PHE A 95 4.72 9.06 14.23
C PHE A 95 3.55 8.49 15.04
N ASP A 96 3.39 8.88 16.30
CA ASP A 96 2.21 8.50 17.09
C ASP A 96 0.94 9.24 16.60
N PRO A 97 -0.02 8.56 15.93
CA PRO A 97 -1.21 9.22 15.41
C PRO A 97 -2.14 9.72 16.52
N ALA A 98 -2.07 9.16 17.74
CA ALA A 98 -2.83 9.58 18.91
C ALA A 98 -2.14 10.71 19.72
N GLY A 99 -0.95 11.15 19.31
CA GLY A 99 -0.17 12.15 20.01
C GLY A 99 -0.88 13.52 20.09
N LYS A 100 -0.86 14.15 21.27
CA LYS A 100 -1.60 15.41 21.55
C LYS A 100 -1.23 16.59 20.65
N ASN A 101 0.01 16.64 20.15
CA ASN A 101 0.53 17.72 19.31
C ASN A 101 0.61 17.30 17.83
N ASN A 102 -0.16 16.29 17.42
CA ASN A 102 -0.17 15.80 16.05
C ASN A 102 -0.99 16.74 15.14
N PRO A 103 -0.38 17.43 14.16
CA PRO A 103 -1.12 18.32 13.26
C PRO A 103 -2.12 17.58 12.36
N CYS A 104 -2.01 16.25 12.25
CA CYS A 104 -2.88 15.42 11.41
C CYS A 104 -4.28 15.18 12.01
N ALA A 105 -4.46 15.40 13.32
CA ALA A 105 -5.69 15.03 14.03
C ALA A 105 -6.92 15.87 13.63
N ALA A 106 -6.73 17.14 13.25
CA ALA A 106 -7.81 18.07 12.95
C ALA A 106 -8.28 18.03 11.48
N SER A 107 -7.50 17.46 10.56
CA SER A 107 -7.75 17.49 9.10
C SER A 107 -8.28 16.18 8.53
N GLY A 108 -8.60 15.19 9.37
CA GLY A 108 -8.97 13.85 8.88
C GLY A 108 -7.79 13.04 8.35
N GLY A 109 -6.57 13.28 8.87
CA GLY A 109 -5.35 12.57 8.50
C GLY A 109 -4.32 13.47 7.80
N CYS A 110 -3.04 13.11 7.91
CA CYS A 110 -1.94 13.75 7.17
C CYS A 110 -1.90 13.18 5.76
N GLY A 111 -2.73 13.72 4.88
CA GLY A 111 -2.96 13.23 3.53
C GLY A 111 -1.71 13.26 2.65
N ARG A 112 -1.66 12.30 1.73
CA ARG A 112 -0.71 12.20 0.63
C ARG A 112 0.77 12.37 1.03
N PRO A 113 1.28 11.56 1.98
CA PRO A 113 2.60 11.76 2.53
C PRO A 113 3.74 11.49 1.55
N HIS A 114 4.71 12.40 1.52
CA HIS A 114 5.89 12.32 0.67
C HIS A 114 7.15 12.56 1.49
N ILE A 115 8.20 11.77 1.24
CA ILE A 115 9.47 11.90 1.95
C ILE A 115 10.59 12.18 0.96
N VAL A 116 11.41 13.17 1.27
CA VAL A 116 12.68 13.45 0.60
C VAL A 116 13.83 13.35 1.59
N TYR A 117 15.02 12.98 1.09
CA TYR A 117 16.24 12.91 1.91
C TYR A 117 17.15 14.10 1.62
N ASN A 118 17.51 14.84 2.66
CA ASN A 118 18.51 15.90 2.56
C ASN A 118 19.89 15.34 2.91
N THR A 119 20.75 15.27 1.91
CA THR A 119 22.12 14.73 2.03
C THR A 119 23.04 15.62 2.86
N ASN A 120 22.80 16.93 2.90
CA ASN A 120 23.61 17.89 3.65
C ASN A 120 23.37 17.74 5.16
N THR A 121 22.11 17.65 5.57
CA THR A 121 21.71 17.53 6.98
C THR A 121 21.60 16.07 7.44
N LYS A 122 21.63 15.12 6.50
CA LYS A 122 21.39 13.69 6.72
C LYS A 122 20.07 13.48 7.46
N THR A 123 19.00 14.02 6.92
CA THR A 123 17.65 13.94 7.49
C THR A 123 16.64 13.56 6.43
N TYR A 124 15.66 12.75 6.82
CA TYR A 124 14.44 12.53 6.06
C TYR A 124 13.44 13.62 6.42
N ILE A 125 12.80 14.20 5.41
CA ILE A 125 11.80 15.26 5.55
C ILE A 125 10.48 14.72 5.01
N LEU A 126 9.56 14.46 5.91
CA LEU A 126 8.18 14.09 5.60
C LEU A 126 7.39 15.37 5.36
N TRP A 127 6.69 15.42 4.24
CA TRP A 127 5.65 16.39 3.92
C TRP A 127 4.30 15.71 3.96
N ALA A 128 3.28 16.39 4.47
CA ALA A 128 1.91 15.90 4.44
C ALA A 128 0.88 17.03 4.37
N ASN A 129 -0.26 16.76 3.74
CA ASN A 129 -1.42 17.64 3.77
C ASN A 129 -2.15 17.49 5.10
N ALA A 130 -2.11 18.54 5.92
CA ALA A 130 -2.78 18.58 7.21
C ALA A 130 -3.56 19.89 7.39
N GLY A 131 -4.31 20.29 6.36
CA GLY A 131 -5.12 21.52 6.36
C GLY A 131 -4.29 22.81 6.22
N VAL A 132 -4.88 23.95 6.56
CA VAL A 132 -4.25 25.28 6.44
C VAL A 132 -3.44 25.69 7.68
N PRO A 133 -2.44 26.59 7.54
CA PRO A 133 -1.85 27.08 6.29
C PRO A 133 -0.80 26.09 5.74
N GLY A 134 -0.70 25.99 4.42
CA GLY A 134 0.35 25.19 3.75
C GLY A 134 0.45 23.74 4.21
N TYR A 135 1.62 23.13 4.08
CA TYR A 135 1.82 21.71 4.41
C TYR A 135 2.49 21.51 5.78
N ALA A 136 2.19 20.39 6.43
CA ALA A 136 2.93 19.96 7.62
C ALA A 136 4.24 19.33 7.17
N VAL A 137 5.33 19.66 7.88
CA VAL A 137 6.64 19.05 7.66
C VAL A 137 7.15 18.43 8.95
N ALA A 138 7.78 17.26 8.84
CA ALA A 138 8.40 16.57 9.95
C ALA A 138 9.77 16.03 9.55
N THR A 139 10.66 15.83 10.52
CA THR A 139 11.99 15.30 10.26
C THR A 139 12.29 14.04 11.05
N SER A 140 13.12 13.18 10.48
CA SER A 140 13.69 12.02 11.17
C SER A 140 15.11 11.74 10.70
N LYS A 141 15.85 11.01 11.52
CA LYS A 141 17.15 10.41 11.15
C LYS A 141 17.00 9.01 10.53
N SER A 142 15.80 8.45 10.57
CA SER A 142 15.46 7.15 9.99
C SER A 142 14.37 7.30 8.93
N PRO A 143 14.40 6.52 7.83
CA PRO A 143 13.32 6.50 6.84
C PRO A 143 12.00 5.95 7.40
N THR A 144 12.01 5.28 8.55
CA THR A 144 10.81 4.69 9.21
C THR A 144 10.40 5.45 10.47
N GLY A 145 11.05 6.58 10.76
CA GLY A 145 10.72 7.40 11.91
C GLY A 145 11.40 6.95 13.23
N PRO A 146 10.90 7.45 14.38
CA PRO A 146 9.78 8.38 14.49
C PRO A 146 10.11 9.74 13.85
N PHE A 147 9.10 10.35 13.22
CA PHE A 147 9.14 11.69 12.66
C PHE A 147 8.63 12.70 13.69
N VAL A 148 9.33 13.83 13.77
CA VAL A 148 8.97 14.94 14.67
C VAL A 148 8.50 16.11 13.82
N PHE A 149 7.25 16.52 13.99
CA PHE A 149 6.66 17.64 13.27
C PHE A 149 7.30 18.97 13.68
N SER A 150 7.56 19.81 12.69
CA SER A 150 7.88 21.22 12.87
C SER A 150 6.64 21.97 13.36
N ALA A 151 6.85 22.94 14.26
CA ALA A 151 5.80 23.89 14.64
C ALA A 151 5.44 24.83 13.48
N ALA A 152 6.40 25.12 12.59
CA ALA A 152 6.18 25.91 11.38
C ALA A 152 5.64 25.05 10.25
N ARG A 153 4.68 25.61 9.50
CA ARG A 153 4.13 25.03 8.27
C ARG A 153 4.95 25.46 7.06
N ALA A 154 5.08 24.58 6.08
CA ALA A 154 5.65 24.93 4.79
C ALA A 154 4.61 25.70 3.96
N LEU A 155 4.89 26.96 3.67
CA LEU A 155 3.97 27.84 2.95
C LEU A 155 4.15 27.69 1.44
N ILE A 156 3.07 27.90 0.70
CA ILE A 156 3.07 27.95 -0.77
C ILE A 156 3.15 29.41 -1.27
N ASP A 157 3.03 29.60 -2.57
CA ASP A 157 3.01 30.91 -3.21
C ASP A 157 1.86 31.78 -2.63
N PRO A 158 2.13 33.04 -2.21
CA PRO A 158 1.12 33.94 -1.66
C PRO A 158 -0.09 34.19 -2.58
N ALA A 159 0.04 33.94 -3.89
CA ALA A 159 -1.09 34.00 -4.82
C ALA A 159 -2.24 33.04 -4.44
N PHE A 160 -1.96 32.01 -3.64
CA PHE A 160 -2.94 31.07 -3.11
C PHE A 160 -3.28 31.33 -1.63
N ASP A 161 -2.87 32.47 -1.07
CA ASP A 161 -3.27 32.86 0.29
C ASP A 161 -4.80 32.92 0.37
N GLY A 162 -5.37 32.23 1.36
CA GLY A 162 -6.82 32.11 1.53
C GLY A 162 -7.45 30.87 0.89
N LEU A 163 -6.70 30.13 0.06
CA LEU A 163 -7.07 28.79 -0.39
C LEU A 163 -6.52 27.72 0.57
N GLN A 164 -7.09 26.53 0.48
CA GLN A 164 -6.56 25.36 1.19
C GLN A 164 -5.57 24.61 0.30
N PRO A 165 -4.43 24.17 0.86
CA PRO A 165 -3.53 23.25 0.16
C PRO A 165 -4.26 21.91 -0.06
N ALA A 166 -4.18 21.41 -1.29
CA ALA A 166 -4.77 20.14 -1.69
C ALA A 166 -3.64 19.14 -2.00
N ASP A 167 -3.86 18.25 -2.96
CA ASP A 167 -2.91 17.24 -3.37
C ASP A 167 -1.57 17.82 -3.83
N PHE A 168 -0.49 17.14 -3.44
CA PHE A 168 0.88 17.55 -3.73
C PHE A 168 1.83 16.37 -3.76
N THR A 169 2.99 16.54 -4.40
CA THR A 169 4.18 15.69 -4.29
C THR A 169 5.40 16.54 -3.95
N VAL A 170 6.42 15.93 -3.36
CA VAL A 170 7.79 16.48 -3.32
C VAL A 170 8.79 15.48 -3.89
N GLU A 171 9.79 15.99 -4.61
CA GLU A 171 10.90 15.19 -5.15
C GLU A 171 12.17 16.03 -5.26
N VAL A 172 13.34 15.37 -5.17
CA VAL A 172 14.65 15.98 -5.42
C VAL A 172 15.15 15.53 -6.80
N ILE A 173 15.23 16.47 -7.74
CA ILE A 173 15.68 16.23 -9.11
C ILE A 173 16.97 17.03 -9.33
N ASP A 174 18.05 16.34 -9.70
CA ASP A 174 19.38 16.93 -9.93
C ASP A 174 19.88 17.80 -8.76
N GLY A 175 19.59 17.37 -7.52
CA GLY A 175 19.98 18.07 -6.29
C GLY A 175 19.09 19.26 -5.91
N VAL A 176 18.06 19.57 -6.70
CA VAL A 176 17.08 20.63 -6.42
C VAL A 176 15.78 19.99 -5.95
N GLY A 177 15.27 20.46 -4.81
CA GLY A 177 13.96 20.04 -4.31
C GLY A 177 12.83 20.78 -5.04
N TYR A 178 11.78 20.05 -5.40
CA TYR A 178 10.58 20.57 -6.02
C TYR A 178 9.34 20.10 -5.27
N ILE A 179 8.30 20.94 -5.28
CA ILE A 179 6.93 20.58 -4.95
C ILE A 179 6.07 20.81 -6.19
N VAL A 180 5.18 19.87 -6.49
CA VAL A 180 4.02 20.14 -7.35
C VAL A 180 2.80 20.04 -6.46
N PHE A 181 1.97 21.07 -6.47
CA PHE A 181 0.80 21.16 -5.60
C PHE A 181 -0.41 21.69 -6.34
N SER A 182 -1.57 21.44 -5.78
CA SER A 182 -2.82 22.10 -6.14
C SER A 182 -3.40 22.82 -4.92
N ALA A 183 -4.27 23.80 -5.14
CA ALA A 183 -4.92 24.55 -4.08
C ALA A 183 -6.42 24.72 -4.41
N LEU A 184 -7.27 24.67 -3.38
CA LEU A 184 -8.71 24.62 -3.51
C LEU A 184 -9.40 25.63 -2.59
N ASN A 185 -10.50 26.22 -3.07
CA ASN A 185 -11.40 26.99 -2.22
C ASN A 185 -12.48 26.10 -1.61
N PHE A 186 -12.15 25.30 -0.59
CA PHE A 186 -13.16 24.49 0.13
C PHE A 186 -14.19 25.31 0.92
N ARG A 187 -14.04 26.65 1.01
CA ARG A 187 -15.07 27.52 1.62
C ARG A 187 -16.19 27.88 0.65
N ASP A 188 -15.98 27.63 -0.65
CA ASP A 188 -17.05 27.75 -1.62
C ASP A 188 -18.06 26.62 -1.38
N PRO A 189 -19.36 26.90 -1.18
CA PRO A 189 -20.37 25.85 -1.00
C PRO A 189 -20.51 24.92 -2.22
N ARG A 190 -19.88 25.26 -3.35
CA ARG A 190 -19.77 24.43 -4.55
C ARG A 190 -18.53 23.54 -4.55
N ALA A 191 -17.62 23.66 -3.57
CA ALA A 191 -16.47 22.78 -3.44
C ALA A 191 -16.95 21.35 -3.16
N GLY A 192 -16.77 20.46 -4.13
CA GLY A 192 -17.33 19.10 -4.15
C GLY A 192 -18.49 18.92 -5.14
N SER A 193 -18.93 19.97 -5.84
CA SER A 193 -19.91 19.86 -6.91
C SER A 193 -19.24 19.47 -8.23
N VAL A 194 -19.86 18.54 -8.98
CA VAL A 194 -19.50 18.27 -10.38
C VAL A 194 -19.82 19.47 -11.28
N TRP A 195 -20.75 20.34 -10.84
CA TRP A 195 -21.13 21.54 -11.59
C TRP A 195 -21.57 22.71 -10.67
N PRO A 196 -21.05 23.95 -10.85
CA PRO A 196 -19.97 24.30 -11.77
C PRO A 196 -18.65 23.62 -11.36
N PRO A 197 -17.72 23.43 -12.31
CA PRO A 197 -16.50 22.67 -12.09
C PRO A 197 -15.64 23.25 -10.96
N ILE A 198 -14.93 22.36 -10.27
CA ILE A 198 -14.01 22.73 -9.20
C ILE A 198 -12.70 23.15 -9.86
N PHE A 199 -12.37 24.45 -9.82
CA PHE A 199 -11.10 24.92 -10.36
C PHE A 199 -9.93 24.53 -9.44
N GLN A 200 -9.23 23.46 -9.83
CA GLN A 200 -8.02 22.91 -9.24
C GLN A 200 -6.93 22.81 -10.32
N ASN A 201 -6.09 23.83 -10.43
CA ASN A 201 -4.91 23.77 -11.30
C ASN A 201 -3.64 23.45 -10.50
N MET A 202 -2.73 22.73 -11.12
CA MET A 202 -1.45 22.38 -10.51
C MET A 202 -0.40 23.46 -10.74
N HIS A 203 0.47 23.65 -9.75
CA HIS A 203 1.59 24.57 -9.78
C HIS A 203 2.85 23.88 -9.27
N VAL A 204 3.99 24.24 -9.83
CA VAL A 204 5.31 23.75 -9.40
C VAL A 204 6.11 24.85 -8.75
N SER A 205 6.76 24.56 -7.63
CA SER A 205 7.65 25.47 -6.92
C SER A 205 8.95 24.76 -6.53
N LYS A 206 10.02 25.53 -6.35
CA LYS A 206 11.26 25.02 -5.77
C LYS A 206 11.12 24.95 -4.24
N LEU A 207 11.82 24.01 -3.63
CA LEU A 207 12.00 23.96 -2.18
C LEU A 207 13.20 24.82 -1.75
N THR A 208 13.20 25.22 -0.49
CA THR A 208 14.39 25.78 0.19
C THR A 208 15.49 24.71 0.30
N ALA A 209 16.74 25.13 0.52
CA ALA A 209 17.90 24.21 0.53
C ALA A 209 17.85 23.15 1.66
N ASP A 210 17.07 23.39 2.71
CA ASP A 210 16.80 22.43 3.79
C ASP A 210 15.65 21.45 3.45
N PHE A 211 14.94 21.68 2.33
CA PHE A 211 13.73 20.98 1.90
C PHE A 211 12.55 21.08 2.86
N MET A 212 12.53 22.08 3.75
CA MET A 212 11.48 22.24 4.77
C MET A 212 10.45 23.34 4.43
N ASN A 213 10.63 24.07 3.32
CA ASN A 213 9.69 25.07 2.85
C ASN A 213 9.76 25.23 1.33
N THR A 214 8.82 25.96 0.74
CA THR A 214 8.90 26.37 -0.67
C THR A 214 9.64 27.70 -0.81
N THR A 215 10.08 28.05 -2.02
CA THR A 215 10.57 29.39 -2.33
C THR A 215 9.45 30.43 -2.47
N ARG A 216 8.19 30.02 -2.23
CA ARG A 216 6.98 30.86 -2.31
C ARG A 216 6.78 31.56 -3.65
N GLN A 217 7.31 30.95 -4.71
CA GLN A 217 7.11 31.32 -6.10
C GLN A 217 6.79 30.06 -6.88
N SER A 218 5.70 30.04 -7.62
CA SER A 218 5.31 28.88 -8.43
C SER A 218 5.01 29.23 -9.89
N TRP A 219 5.00 28.19 -10.73
CA TRP A 219 4.63 28.26 -12.14
C TRP A 219 3.52 27.25 -12.43
N PRO A 220 2.55 27.58 -13.31
CA PRO A 220 1.45 26.67 -13.59
C PRO A 220 1.93 25.44 -14.39
N VAL A 221 1.43 24.27 -14.01
CA VAL A 221 1.58 23.02 -14.75
C VAL A 221 0.30 22.82 -15.56
N VAL A 222 0.26 23.48 -16.72
CA VAL A 222 -0.93 23.57 -17.58
C VAL A 222 -0.54 23.46 -19.06
N SER A 223 -1.38 22.79 -19.84
CA SER A 223 -1.18 22.71 -21.28
C SER A 223 -1.54 24.03 -21.98
N SER A 224 -1.20 24.16 -23.27
CA SER A 224 -1.64 25.32 -24.07
C SER A 224 -3.15 25.40 -24.25
N ALA A 225 -3.89 24.30 -24.02
CA ALA A 225 -5.35 24.30 -24.08
C ALA A 225 -5.97 25.02 -22.89
N ASN A 226 -5.37 24.87 -21.69
CA ASN A 226 -5.88 25.41 -20.43
C ASN A 226 -7.39 25.16 -20.27
N ASP A 227 -7.80 23.93 -20.55
CA ASP A 227 -9.20 23.51 -20.54
C ASP A 227 -9.59 22.91 -19.18
N LEU A 228 -10.79 22.33 -19.10
CA LEU A 228 -11.29 21.75 -17.86
C LEU A 228 -10.39 20.64 -17.31
N ILE A 229 -9.73 19.86 -18.17
CA ILE A 229 -8.84 18.77 -17.74
C ILE A 229 -7.62 19.33 -17.02
N ASP A 230 -7.10 20.48 -17.47
CA ASP A 230 -6.00 21.16 -16.77
C ASP A 230 -6.41 21.83 -15.46
N ASN A 231 -7.67 22.26 -15.41
CA ASN A 231 -8.24 22.98 -14.27
C ASN A 231 -8.98 22.07 -13.28
N GLU A 232 -8.88 20.76 -13.46
CA GLU A 232 -9.32 19.73 -12.52
C GLU A 232 -8.23 18.68 -12.38
N ALA A 233 -6.96 19.07 -12.33
CA ALA A 233 -5.84 18.16 -12.19
C ALA A 233 -5.37 18.10 -10.73
N GLU A 234 -5.25 16.89 -10.20
CA GLU A 234 -4.83 16.60 -8.83
C GLU A 234 -3.85 15.41 -8.76
N SER A 235 -3.49 15.00 -7.55
CA SER A 235 -2.61 13.86 -7.27
C SER A 235 -1.30 13.86 -8.08
N PRO A 236 -0.50 14.95 -8.08
CA PRO A 236 0.67 15.05 -8.95
C PRO A 236 1.80 14.11 -8.53
N GLU A 237 2.63 13.68 -9.48
CA GLU A 237 3.97 13.17 -9.24
C GLU A 237 4.94 13.76 -10.25
N ILE A 238 6.09 14.25 -9.80
CA ILE A 238 7.12 14.84 -10.66
C ILE A 238 8.33 13.93 -10.77
N PHE A 239 8.80 13.72 -11.99
CA PHE A 239 10.04 12.98 -12.26
C PHE A 239 10.74 13.54 -13.50
N LYS A 240 11.95 13.07 -13.77
CA LYS A 240 12.75 13.51 -14.92
C LYS A 240 13.31 12.31 -15.68
N GLN A 241 13.26 12.37 -17.01
CA GLN A 241 13.89 11.39 -17.89
C GLN A 241 14.68 12.11 -18.97
N GLY A 242 15.99 11.85 -19.01
CA GLY A 242 16.92 12.64 -19.81
C GLY A 242 16.86 14.11 -19.41
N ASN A 243 16.59 15.00 -20.37
CA ASN A 243 16.44 16.44 -20.14
C ASN A 243 14.98 16.89 -19.96
N THR A 244 14.03 15.96 -19.93
CA THR A 244 12.59 16.25 -19.91
C THR A 244 12.04 16.02 -18.51
N PHE A 245 11.39 17.04 -17.95
CA PHE A 245 10.55 16.94 -16.77
C PHE A 245 9.18 16.40 -17.15
N TYR A 246 8.66 15.55 -16.28
CA TYR A 246 7.32 15.00 -16.37
C TYR A 246 6.56 15.29 -15.08
N VAL A 247 5.29 15.65 -15.21
CA VAL A 247 4.33 15.65 -14.11
C VAL A 247 3.22 14.67 -14.48
N ALA A 248 3.19 13.51 -13.83
CA ALA A 248 2.04 12.63 -13.87
C ALA A 248 0.96 13.19 -12.93
N ALA A 249 -0.31 13.04 -13.26
CA ALA A 249 -1.43 13.51 -12.46
C ALA A 249 -2.69 12.70 -12.74
N SER A 250 -3.76 12.97 -12.00
CA SER A 250 -5.11 12.50 -12.30
C SER A 250 -6.12 13.65 -12.31
N ASN A 251 -7.34 13.42 -12.80
CA ASN A 251 -8.44 14.39 -12.62
C ASN A 251 -8.99 14.38 -11.18
N THR A 252 -9.49 15.54 -10.72
CA THR A 252 -10.15 15.76 -9.44
C THR A 252 -11.38 14.87 -9.25
N CYS A 253 -11.24 13.78 -8.50
CA CYS A 253 -12.33 12.84 -8.25
C CYS A 253 -12.13 12.10 -6.93
N GLY A 254 -12.74 12.62 -5.86
CA GLY A 254 -12.63 12.04 -4.52
C GLY A 254 -13.20 10.61 -4.44
N TYR A 255 -12.32 9.63 -4.25
CA TYR A 255 -12.64 8.20 -4.09
C TYR A 255 -13.45 7.58 -5.24
N CYS A 256 -13.33 8.12 -6.44
CA CYS A 256 -13.99 7.61 -7.63
C CYS A 256 -13.36 6.30 -8.11
N ASN A 257 -14.17 5.41 -8.70
CA ASN A 257 -13.73 4.14 -9.26
C ASN A 257 -13.00 4.32 -10.62
N GLY A 258 -11.92 5.10 -10.60
CA GLY A 258 -11.15 5.54 -11.77
C GLY A 258 -11.15 7.05 -11.96
N SER A 259 -10.04 7.54 -12.51
CA SER A 259 -9.81 8.95 -12.86
C SER A 259 -8.97 9.03 -14.15
N ILE A 260 -8.99 10.18 -14.83
CA ILE A 260 -8.21 10.36 -16.06
C ILE A 260 -6.72 10.33 -15.72
N ALA A 261 -5.93 9.47 -16.38
CA ALA A 261 -4.47 9.46 -16.24
C ALA A 261 -3.86 10.58 -17.08
N LEU A 262 -3.19 11.53 -16.45
CA LEU A 262 -2.56 12.67 -17.10
C LEU A 262 -1.04 12.60 -17.03
N LEU A 263 -0.38 13.04 -18.10
CA LEU A 263 1.05 13.22 -18.15
C LEU A 263 1.40 14.53 -18.84
N TYR A 264 2.03 15.44 -18.10
CA TYR A 264 2.57 16.69 -18.60
C TYR A 264 4.06 16.53 -18.84
N ARG A 265 4.60 17.09 -19.93
CA ARG A 265 6.04 17.08 -20.21
C ARG A 265 6.57 18.44 -20.64
N SER A 266 7.78 18.78 -20.18
CA SER A 266 8.50 19.98 -20.59
C SER A 266 10.01 19.82 -20.43
N THR A 267 10.80 20.54 -21.22
CA THR A 267 12.26 20.65 -21.03
C THR A 267 12.65 21.73 -20.00
N SER A 268 11.67 22.46 -19.47
CA SER A 268 11.82 23.50 -18.45
C SER A 268 10.79 23.29 -17.34
N ILE A 269 11.20 23.46 -16.09
CA ILE A 269 10.28 23.37 -14.95
C ILE A 269 9.17 24.43 -15.00
N GLN A 270 9.39 25.54 -15.71
CA GLN A 270 8.40 26.62 -15.84
C GLN A 270 7.43 26.38 -17.01
N GLY A 271 7.62 25.30 -17.77
CA GLY A 271 6.92 25.07 -19.03
C GLY A 271 7.61 25.73 -20.24
N PRO A 272 6.92 25.81 -21.38
CA PRO A 272 5.53 25.37 -21.60
C PRO A 272 5.38 23.85 -21.40
N TRP A 273 4.23 23.42 -20.86
CA TRP A 273 3.92 22.01 -20.67
C TRP A 273 3.06 21.49 -21.82
N THR A 274 3.40 20.29 -22.31
CA THR A 274 2.54 19.53 -23.22
C THR A 274 1.84 18.44 -22.43
N ARG A 275 0.50 18.42 -22.44
CA ARG A 275 -0.31 17.38 -21.79
C ARG A 275 -0.57 16.21 -22.74
N GLN A 276 -0.57 15.01 -22.16
CA GLN A 276 -1.08 13.79 -22.75
C GLN A 276 -2.07 13.13 -21.77
N ILE A 277 -3.15 12.57 -22.31
CA ILE A 277 -4.04 11.67 -21.58
C ILE A 277 -3.56 10.24 -21.87
N LEU A 278 -3.16 9.50 -20.83
CA LEU A 278 -2.67 8.13 -20.97
C LEU A 278 -3.80 7.10 -20.96
N GLU A 279 -4.90 7.40 -20.25
CA GLU A 279 -6.10 6.57 -20.14
C GLU A 279 -7.26 7.37 -19.52
N GLY A 280 -8.52 7.05 -19.86
CA GLY A 280 -9.69 7.78 -19.37
C GLY A 280 -10.11 7.44 -17.93
N TYR A 281 -9.68 6.29 -17.40
CA TYR A 281 -10.08 5.78 -16.07
C TYR A 281 -8.93 5.19 -15.25
N SER A 282 -7.67 5.37 -15.68
CA SER A 282 -6.44 4.91 -15.00
C SER A 282 -6.51 3.47 -14.49
N CYS A 283 -7.10 2.56 -15.27
CA CYS A 283 -7.32 1.17 -14.90
C CYS A 283 -8.10 1.01 -13.57
N ASN A 284 -9.12 1.84 -13.35
CA ASN A 284 -9.92 1.93 -12.12
C ASN A 284 -9.17 2.53 -10.92
N GLY A 285 -8.19 3.39 -11.18
CA GLY A 285 -7.37 3.99 -10.13
C GLY A 285 -7.26 5.51 -10.18
N GLN A 286 -6.48 6.01 -9.22
CA GLN A 286 -6.00 7.39 -9.13
C GLN A 286 -4.51 7.37 -8.83
N LEU A 287 -3.74 8.27 -9.45
CA LEU A 287 -2.27 8.29 -9.33
C LEU A 287 -1.83 8.52 -7.88
N GLU A 288 -0.89 7.67 -7.44
CA GLU A 288 -0.23 7.78 -6.14
C GLU A 288 1.20 8.29 -6.33
N GLY A 289 1.93 7.69 -7.28
CA GLY A 289 3.30 8.11 -7.59
C GLY A 289 3.87 7.41 -8.81
N VAL A 290 5.17 7.63 -9.04
CA VAL A 290 5.95 7.04 -10.13
C VAL A 290 7.24 6.52 -9.51
N LEU A 291 7.44 5.20 -9.57
CA LEU A 291 8.59 4.53 -9.00
C LEU A 291 9.67 4.31 -10.07
N PRO A 292 10.83 4.98 -10.00
CA PRO A 292 11.95 4.71 -10.90
C PRO A 292 12.67 3.42 -10.48
N LEU A 293 12.74 2.43 -11.39
CA LEU A 293 13.45 1.17 -11.21
C LEU A 293 14.63 1.07 -12.16
N THR A 294 15.85 1.01 -11.61
CA THR A 294 17.08 0.90 -12.41
C THR A 294 17.47 -0.56 -12.60
N ASN A 295 17.63 -1.01 -13.84
CA ASN A 295 18.24 -2.29 -14.15
C ASN A 295 19.76 -2.19 -13.95
N PRO A 296 20.37 -2.94 -13.01
CA PRO A 296 21.79 -2.79 -12.69
C PRO A 296 22.72 -3.34 -13.78
N THR A 297 22.19 -4.12 -14.73
CA THR A 297 22.95 -4.70 -15.84
C THR A 297 23.09 -3.72 -17.00
N THR A 298 22.01 -3.00 -17.33
CA THR A 298 21.97 -2.08 -18.49
C THR A 298 22.05 -0.61 -18.11
N GLY A 299 21.81 -0.26 -16.84
CA GLY A 299 21.65 1.11 -16.37
C GLY A 299 20.32 1.76 -16.80
N ALA A 300 19.45 1.03 -17.49
CA ALA A 300 18.15 1.56 -17.93
C ALA A 300 17.22 1.79 -16.73
N VAL A 301 16.53 2.93 -16.73
CA VAL A 301 15.51 3.26 -15.73
C VAL A 301 14.12 3.05 -16.33
N THR A 302 13.32 2.21 -15.67
CA THR A 302 11.90 2.03 -15.95
C THR A 302 11.10 2.83 -14.92
N ASN A 303 10.38 3.86 -15.36
CA ASN A 303 9.45 4.59 -14.51
C ASN A 303 8.13 3.81 -14.41
N VAL A 304 7.72 3.41 -13.20
CA VAL A 304 6.53 2.60 -12.97
C VAL A 304 5.43 3.49 -12.40
N TRP A 305 4.35 3.69 -13.17
CA TRP A 305 3.11 4.29 -12.71
C TRP A 305 2.53 3.48 -11.54
N HIS A 306 2.20 4.13 -10.43
CA HIS A 306 1.55 3.53 -9.27
C HIS A 306 0.24 4.26 -9.02
N SER A 307 -0.87 3.55 -9.05
CA SER A 307 -2.18 4.07 -8.69
C SER A 307 -2.82 3.27 -7.56
N THR A 308 -3.71 3.91 -6.82
CA THR A 308 -4.62 3.22 -5.93
C THR A 308 -5.94 2.97 -6.64
N THR A 309 -6.44 1.75 -6.50
CA THR A 309 -7.83 1.41 -6.82
C THR A 309 -8.69 1.68 -5.60
N VAL A 310 -9.85 2.28 -5.81
CA VAL A 310 -10.87 2.42 -4.77
C VAL A 310 -12.13 1.72 -5.26
N PRO A 311 -12.77 0.86 -4.44
CA PRO A 311 -13.95 0.12 -4.87
C PRO A 311 -15.21 0.99 -5.06
N GLY A 312 -15.13 2.30 -4.76
CA GLY A 312 -16.27 3.19 -4.66
C GLY A 312 -17.09 2.95 -3.37
N GLY A 313 -17.63 4.01 -2.77
CA GLY A 313 -18.47 3.91 -1.58
C GLY A 313 -17.71 3.99 -0.24
N PRO A 314 -18.36 3.67 0.90
CA PRO A 314 -17.88 4.03 2.25
C PRO A 314 -16.70 3.19 2.76
N ARG A 315 -16.20 2.21 2.00
CA ARG A 315 -15.15 1.26 2.42
C ARG A 315 -13.82 1.54 1.74
N THR A 316 -13.28 2.74 1.93
CA THR A 316 -11.99 3.16 1.35
C THR A 316 -10.85 2.19 1.66
N GLY A 317 -10.86 1.55 2.83
CA GLY A 317 -9.88 0.54 3.24
C GLY A 317 -9.84 -0.74 2.36
N PHE A 318 -10.80 -0.92 1.45
CA PHE A 318 -10.84 -2.06 0.53
C PHE A 318 -10.17 -1.74 -0.81
N GLY A 319 -9.48 -0.60 -0.89
CA GLY A 319 -8.64 -0.25 -2.02
C GLY A 319 -7.43 -1.18 -2.16
N GLY A 320 -6.66 -0.95 -3.21
CA GLY A 320 -5.49 -1.75 -3.58
C GLY A 320 -4.59 -0.97 -4.51
N HIS A 321 -3.50 -1.56 -4.97
CA HIS A 321 -2.46 -0.89 -5.75
C HIS A 321 -2.32 -1.50 -7.15
N ILE A 322 -2.21 -0.65 -8.16
CA ILE A 322 -1.86 -1.04 -9.53
C ILE A 322 -0.52 -0.43 -9.87
N PHE A 323 0.32 -1.23 -10.53
CA PHE A 323 1.64 -0.81 -10.99
C PHE A 323 1.79 -1.13 -12.48
N GLN A 324 2.22 -0.15 -13.27
CA GLN A 324 2.46 -0.34 -14.69
C GLN A 324 3.71 0.43 -15.16
N PRO A 325 4.64 -0.19 -15.90
CA PRO A 325 5.76 0.55 -16.49
C PRO A 325 5.28 1.54 -17.56
N LEU A 326 5.71 2.79 -17.44
CA LEU A 326 5.57 3.80 -18.48
C LEU A 326 6.57 3.51 -19.60
N THR A 327 6.05 3.43 -20.83
CA THR A 327 6.88 3.26 -22.03
C THR A 327 6.90 4.56 -22.82
N PHE A 328 8.08 5.09 -23.11
CA PHE A 328 8.23 6.36 -23.83
C PHE A 328 8.62 6.14 -25.29
N ASN A 329 8.07 6.98 -26.16
CA ASN A 329 8.50 7.14 -27.54
C ASN A 329 9.77 8.00 -27.60
N ALA A 330 10.46 7.97 -28.75
CA ALA A 330 11.70 8.73 -28.94
C ALA A 330 11.52 10.26 -28.79
N ASP A 331 10.32 10.77 -29.07
CA ASP A 331 10.01 12.20 -28.90
C ASP A 331 9.75 12.59 -27.44
N GLY A 332 9.64 11.62 -26.51
CA GLY A 332 9.34 11.82 -25.10
C GLY A 332 7.85 11.76 -24.74
N SER A 333 6.94 11.50 -25.68
CA SER A 333 5.56 11.11 -25.36
C SER A 333 5.52 9.71 -24.75
N ALA A 334 4.52 9.39 -23.93
CA ALA A 334 4.34 8.05 -23.39
C ALA A 334 3.36 7.24 -24.26
N LYS A 335 3.43 5.92 -24.19
CA LYS A 335 2.34 5.04 -24.65
C LYS A 335 1.22 5.04 -23.60
N ASN A 336 0.00 4.73 -24.04
CA ASN A 336 -1.14 4.60 -23.14
C ASN A 336 -0.90 3.51 -22.09
N LEU A 337 -1.59 3.63 -20.96
CA LEU A 337 -1.69 2.54 -20.00
C LEU A 337 -2.42 1.36 -20.66
N ASP A 338 -2.13 0.15 -20.20
CA ASP A 338 -2.74 -1.08 -20.70
C ASP A 338 -3.58 -1.61 -19.56
N CYS A 339 -4.89 -1.34 -19.64
CA CYS A 339 -5.84 -1.74 -18.61
C CYS A 339 -6.51 -3.09 -18.90
N SER A 340 -5.94 -3.91 -19.80
CA SER A 340 -6.45 -5.26 -20.00
C SER A 340 -6.26 -6.09 -18.73
N SER A 341 -7.25 -6.91 -18.38
CA SER A 341 -7.20 -7.77 -17.19
C SER A 341 -6.13 -8.87 -17.31
N THR A 342 -5.56 -9.10 -18.49
CA THR A 342 -4.48 -10.08 -18.71
C THR A 342 -3.11 -9.43 -18.83
N ALA A 343 -2.99 -8.11 -18.67
CA ALA A 343 -1.72 -7.42 -18.81
C ALA A 343 -0.76 -7.84 -17.68
N ILE A 344 0.47 -8.18 -18.06
CA ILE A 344 1.53 -8.61 -17.15
C ILE A 344 2.80 -7.85 -17.51
N PHE A 345 3.46 -7.27 -16.52
CA PHE A 345 4.59 -6.37 -16.69
C PHE A 345 5.79 -6.85 -15.86
N PRO A 346 6.69 -7.68 -16.42
CA PRO A 346 7.95 -7.98 -15.78
C PRO A 346 8.88 -6.76 -15.83
N VAL A 347 9.41 -6.35 -14.68
CA VAL A 347 10.36 -5.24 -14.57
C VAL A 347 11.60 -5.72 -13.83
N SER A 348 12.76 -5.62 -14.48
CA SER A 348 14.05 -5.85 -13.85
C SER A 348 14.50 -4.60 -13.10
N PHE A 349 15.04 -4.78 -11.90
CA PHE A 349 15.47 -3.69 -11.03
C PHE A 349 16.67 -4.07 -10.17
N THR A 350 17.24 -3.09 -9.49
CA THR A 350 18.34 -3.30 -8.55
C THR A 350 17.78 -3.81 -7.24
N LYS A 351 18.05 -5.07 -6.91
CA LYS A 351 17.66 -5.65 -5.64
C LYS A 351 18.21 -4.81 -4.51
N GLY A 352 17.37 -4.57 -3.51
CA GLY A 352 17.77 -3.83 -2.34
C GLY A 352 18.79 -4.55 -1.46
N ASN A 353 19.48 -3.77 -0.64
CA ASN A 353 20.48 -4.24 0.31
C ASN A 353 19.81 -5.01 1.46
N GLY A 354 20.35 -6.20 1.76
CA GLY A 354 19.90 -7.02 2.89
C GLY A 354 19.17 -8.30 2.48
N THR A 355 18.60 -8.97 3.48
CA THR A 355 17.85 -10.21 3.29
C THR A 355 16.38 -9.93 3.00
N VAL A 356 15.75 -10.83 2.24
CA VAL A 356 14.30 -10.81 2.03
C VAL A 356 13.61 -10.96 3.39
N SER A 357 12.68 -10.07 3.69
CA SER A 357 11.92 -10.08 4.94
C SER A 357 11.03 -11.32 5.02
N THR A 358 10.83 -11.85 6.22
CA THR A 358 9.97 -13.01 6.45
C THR A 358 9.14 -12.82 7.72
N GLY A 359 7.91 -13.30 7.69
CA GLY A 359 6.93 -13.13 8.77
C GLY A 359 6.05 -14.37 8.91
N ASN A 360 4.93 -14.23 9.61
CA ASN A 360 4.06 -15.38 9.92
C ASN A 360 3.47 -16.03 8.66
N ALA A 361 3.07 -15.23 7.68
CA ALA A 361 2.46 -15.75 6.45
C ALA A 361 3.52 -16.38 5.53
N THR A 362 4.68 -15.74 5.35
CA THR A 362 5.73 -16.29 4.46
C THR A 362 6.46 -17.50 5.04
N LYS A 363 6.36 -17.75 6.35
CA LYS A 363 6.87 -18.96 7.03
C LYS A 363 5.80 -20.03 7.25
N ALA A 364 4.56 -19.78 6.85
CA ALA A 364 3.46 -20.69 7.10
C ALA A 364 3.71 -22.08 6.46
N GLY A 365 3.20 -23.13 7.11
CA GLY A 365 3.30 -24.49 6.58
C GLY A 365 2.27 -24.76 5.49
N ASP A 366 1.06 -24.24 5.68
CA ASP A 366 0.00 -24.22 4.68
C ASP A 366 -0.46 -22.77 4.52
N ALA A 367 -0.61 -22.29 3.29
CA ALA A 367 -1.11 -20.94 3.02
C ALA A 367 -1.77 -20.88 1.65
N THR A 368 -2.76 -20.00 1.52
CA THR A 368 -3.28 -19.64 0.21
C THR A 368 -2.22 -18.87 -0.59
N PRO A 369 -2.22 -18.97 -1.94
CA PRO A 369 -1.15 -18.36 -2.73
C PRO A 369 -1.06 -16.86 -2.50
N GLU A 370 0.15 -16.37 -2.20
CA GLU A 370 0.38 -14.95 -1.94
C GLU A 370 -0.03 -14.06 -3.12
N LEU A 371 0.26 -14.54 -4.33
CA LEU A 371 0.00 -13.86 -5.60
C LEU A 371 -1.32 -14.29 -6.25
N ALA A 372 -2.31 -14.75 -5.49
CA ALA A 372 -3.66 -14.96 -6.06
C ALA A 372 -4.40 -13.63 -6.24
N VAL A 373 -5.39 -13.62 -7.14
CA VAL A 373 -6.33 -12.50 -7.27
C VAL A 373 -7.39 -12.66 -6.18
N TYR A 374 -7.30 -11.84 -5.14
CA TYR A 374 -8.25 -11.83 -4.03
C TYR A 374 -9.37 -10.81 -4.22
N THR A 375 -10.60 -11.23 -3.94
CA THR A 375 -11.81 -10.39 -4.02
C THR A 375 -12.46 -10.27 -2.64
N PRO A 376 -12.87 -9.07 -2.21
CA PRO A 376 -13.65 -8.86 -1.00
C PRO A 376 -15.02 -9.53 -1.11
N VAL A 377 -15.39 -10.30 -0.09
CA VAL A 377 -16.74 -10.85 0.07
C VAL A 377 -17.25 -10.42 1.45
N CYS A 378 -18.39 -9.71 1.45
CA CYS A 378 -19.11 -9.32 2.65
C CYS A 378 -20.41 -10.12 2.67
N ASP A 379 -20.39 -11.28 3.33
CA ASP A 379 -21.56 -12.15 3.40
C ASP A 379 -22.71 -11.49 4.20
N SER A 380 -23.94 -11.97 3.99
CA SER A 380 -25.17 -11.44 4.62
C SER A 380 -25.10 -11.41 6.15
N ASP A 381 -26.13 -10.84 6.78
CA ASP A 381 -26.22 -10.60 8.22
C ASP A 381 -25.96 -11.83 9.12
N SER A 382 -25.99 -13.05 8.58
CA SER A 382 -25.47 -14.24 9.24
C SER A 382 -24.85 -15.19 8.22
N PHE A 383 -23.68 -15.73 8.56
CA PHE A 383 -22.99 -16.73 7.74
C PHE A 383 -22.21 -17.73 8.60
N ILE A 384 -22.10 -18.95 8.07
CA ILE A 384 -21.13 -19.94 8.55
C ILE A 384 -20.41 -20.53 7.35
N LEU A 385 -19.09 -20.35 7.33
CA LEU A 385 -18.19 -20.91 6.33
C LEU A 385 -17.29 -21.97 6.93
N TYR A 386 -16.85 -22.90 6.09
CA TYR A 386 -15.87 -23.91 6.42
C TYR A 386 -14.79 -23.93 5.35
N GLN A 387 -13.62 -23.39 5.67
CA GLN A 387 -12.43 -23.55 4.82
C GLN A 387 -11.78 -24.88 5.19
N THR A 388 -11.51 -25.74 4.21
CA THR A 388 -10.77 -27.00 4.43
C THR A 388 -9.51 -27.08 3.57
N TRP A 389 -8.54 -27.85 4.05
CA TRP A 389 -7.30 -28.13 3.34
C TRP A 389 -6.63 -29.41 3.84
N THR A 390 -5.79 -29.99 2.99
CA THR A 390 -4.89 -31.09 3.35
C THR A 390 -3.60 -30.52 3.93
N ALA A 391 -3.15 -31.01 5.09
CA ALA A 391 -1.87 -30.59 5.68
C ALA A 391 -0.69 -30.95 4.76
N ALA A 392 0.09 -29.95 4.33
CA ALA A 392 1.21 -30.14 3.41
C ALA A 392 2.43 -30.79 4.08
N LYS A 393 2.53 -30.70 5.41
CA LYS A 393 3.61 -31.28 6.21
C LYS A 393 3.13 -31.84 7.56
N SER A 394 3.88 -32.79 8.10
CA SER A 394 3.70 -33.25 9.47
C SER A 394 4.31 -32.25 10.45
N GLY A 395 3.73 -32.11 11.64
CA GLY A 395 4.28 -31.26 12.69
C GLY A 395 3.24 -30.87 13.73
N THR A 396 3.58 -29.95 14.62
CA THR A 396 2.63 -29.41 15.60
C THR A 396 2.04 -28.10 15.07
N LEU A 397 0.77 -28.11 14.70
CA LEU A 397 0.04 -26.91 14.29
C LEU A 397 -0.03 -25.93 15.47
N LYS A 398 0.28 -24.65 15.24
CA LYS A 398 0.33 -23.61 16.28
C LYS A 398 -0.83 -22.66 16.18
N SER A 399 -1.15 -22.20 14.98
CA SER A 399 -2.26 -21.30 14.76
C SER A 399 -2.75 -21.34 13.32
N VAL A 400 -3.97 -20.85 13.12
CA VAL A 400 -4.52 -20.56 11.79
C VAL A 400 -4.99 -19.11 11.79
N SER A 401 -4.58 -18.37 10.77
CA SER A 401 -4.93 -16.95 10.59
C SER A 401 -5.82 -16.76 9.37
N LEU A 402 -6.76 -15.83 9.47
CA LEU A 402 -7.73 -15.48 8.44
C LEU A 402 -7.69 -13.97 8.18
N ASN A 403 -7.74 -13.55 6.92
CA ASN A 403 -7.92 -12.14 6.59
C ASN A 403 -9.39 -11.72 6.69
N VAL A 404 -9.65 -10.73 7.53
CA VAL A 404 -10.99 -10.19 7.79
C VAL A 404 -10.92 -8.67 7.89
N ALA A 405 -11.98 -8.02 7.42
CA ALA A 405 -12.24 -6.61 7.66
C ALA A 405 -13.61 -6.42 8.34
N ARG A 406 -13.67 -5.46 9.26
CA ARG A 406 -14.85 -5.09 10.03
C ARG A 406 -15.69 -4.04 9.31
N GLY A 407 -16.92 -3.90 9.80
CA GLY A 407 -17.78 -2.74 9.62
C GLY A 407 -18.12 -2.20 11.01
N SER A 408 -19.40 -2.18 11.36
CA SER A 408 -19.90 -1.70 12.65
C SER A 408 -20.54 -2.82 13.48
N GLN A 409 -19.90 -3.99 13.53
CA GLN A 409 -20.46 -5.16 14.21
C GLN A 409 -20.54 -4.99 15.72
N SER A 410 -21.63 -5.49 16.28
CA SER A 410 -21.90 -5.66 17.71
C SER A 410 -21.68 -7.10 18.20
N VAL A 411 -21.71 -8.08 17.29
CA VAL A 411 -21.51 -9.51 17.60
C VAL A 411 -20.12 -9.97 17.17
N PRO A 412 -19.39 -10.74 18.00
CA PRO A 412 -18.05 -11.22 17.66
C PRO A 412 -18.04 -12.20 16.47
N LEU A 413 -16.99 -12.12 15.65
CA LEU A 413 -16.62 -13.18 14.72
C LEU A 413 -16.09 -14.38 15.51
N SER A 414 -16.64 -15.57 15.30
CA SER A 414 -16.20 -16.80 15.97
C SER A 414 -15.51 -17.75 15.01
N LEU A 415 -14.31 -18.17 15.38
CA LEU A 415 -13.47 -19.06 14.58
C LEU A 415 -13.13 -20.34 15.33
N THR A 416 -13.15 -21.49 14.65
CA THR A 416 -12.73 -22.78 15.22
C THR A 416 -11.90 -23.56 14.23
N VAL A 417 -10.68 -23.93 14.63
CA VAL A 417 -9.80 -24.84 13.88
C VAL A 417 -10.15 -26.27 14.25
N PHE A 418 -10.26 -27.16 13.26
CA PHE A 418 -10.68 -28.54 13.48
C PHE A 418 -10.00 -29.54 12.52
N LYS A 419 -10.07 -30.83 12.86
CA LYS A 419 -9.70 -31.97 12.01
C LYS A 419 -10.94 -32.73 11.53
N LEU A 420 -10.88 -33.22 10.30
CA LEU A 420 -11.89 -34.08 9.69
C LEU A 420 -11.28 -35.45 9.36
N SER A 421 -12.09 -36.51 9.38
CA SER A 421 -11.68 -37.80 8.80
C SER A 421 -11.96 -37.85 7.30
N SER A 422 -13.02 -37.17 6.86
CA SER A 422 -13.38 -36.99 5.45
C SER A 422 -14.15 -35.67 5.26
N VAL A 423 -14.09 -35.07 4.07
CA VAL A 423 -14.96 -33.93 3.72
C VAL A 423 -16.45 -34.30 3.87
N ASN A 424 -16.79 -35.59 3.70
CA ASN A 424 -18.16 -36.07 3.90
C ASN A 424 -18.71 -35.82 5.31
N ASP A 425 -17.83 -35.66 6.29
CA ASP A 425 -18.20 -35.34 7.67
C ASP A 425 -18.80 -33.91 7.82
N LEU A 426 -18.61 -33.02 6.83
CA LEU A 426 -19.28 -31.71 6.79
C LEU A 426 -20.75 -31.80 6.33
N PHE A 427 -21.10 -32.87 5.61
CA PHE A 427 -22.45 -33.07 5.10
C PHE A 427 -23.30 -33.95 6.02
N THR A 428 -22.73 -34.46 7.11
CA THR A 428 -23.49 -35.23 8.08
C THR A 428 -24.39 -34.31 8.93
N PRO A 429 -25.56 -34.80 9.41
CA PRO A 429 -26.48 -34.01 10.24
C PRO A 429 -25.96 -33.60 11.64
N SER A 430 -24.72 -33.93 11.98
CA SER A 430 -24.03 -33.54 13.21
C SER A 430 -22.58 -33.19 12.90
N PHE A 431 -21.96 -32.31 13.69
CA PHE A 431 -20.54 -31.99 13.51
C PHE A 431 -19.69 -33.22 13.82
N LYS A 432 -18.98 -33.72 12.80
CA LYS A 432 -18.06 -34.84 12.94
C LYS A 432 -16.64 -34.36 12.66
N TRP A 433 -16.15 -33.52 13.56
CA TRP A 433 -14.78 -33.03 13.57
C TRP A 433 -14.19 -33.07 14.98
N THR A 434 -12.87 -33.01 15.07
CA THR A 434 -12.17 -32.79 16.34
C THR A 434 -11.69 -31.35 16.40
N ALA A 435 -12.22 -30.54 17.32
CA ALA A 435 -11.77 -29.17 17.52
C ALA A 435 -10.33 -29.15 18.07
N LEU A 436 -9.49 -28.31 17.47
CA LEU A 436 -8.09 -28.12 17.87
C LEU A 436 -7.90 -26.81 18.67
N GLY A 437 -8.68 -25.78 18.36
CA GLY A 437 -8.70 -24.49 19.06
C GLY A 437 -9.80 -23.57 18.53
N SER A 438 -10.22 -22.61 19.35
CA SER A 438 -11.26 -21.63 19.01
C SER A 438 -10.92 -20.25 19.54
N ALA A 439 -11.37 -19.21 18.84
CA ALA A 439 -11.25 -17.81 19.28
C ALA A 439 -12.43 -16.98 18.77
N SER A 440 -12.77 -15.92 19.51
CA SER A 440 -13.78 -14.95 19.11
C SER A 440 -13.19 -13.54 19.10
N PHE A 441 -13.55 -12.75 18.08
CA PHE A 441 -13.00 -11.43 17.83
C PHE A 441 -14.13 -10.40 17.77
N ASN A 442 -14.12 -9.45 18.69
CA ASN A 442 -14.99 -8.28 18.64
C ASN A 442 -14.53 -7.32 17.55
N ALA A 443 -15.42 -6.41 17.10
CA ALA A 443 -15.06 -5.40 16.11
C ALA A 443 -13.81 -4.61 16.51
N ASN A 444 -13.67 -4.18 17.77
CA ASN A 444 -12.51 -3.45 18.27
C ASN A 444 -11.18 -4.24 18.29
N GLN A 445 -11.21 -5.55 18.07
CA GLN A 445 -10.03 -6.43 17.96
C GLN A 445 -9.68 -6.76 16.50
N THR A 446 -10.35 -6.09 15.55
CA THR A 446 -10.19 -6.26 14.10
C THR A 446 -10.04 -4.90 13.42
N SER A 447 -9.82 -4.89 12.11
CA SER A 447 -9.48 -3.70 11.34
C SER A 447 -10.54 -3.37 10.28
N TYR A 448 -10.63 -2.10 9.86
CA TYR A 448 -11.42 -1.69 8.68
C TYR A 448 -10.75 -2.05 7.34
N THR A 449 -9.50 -2.50 7.35
CA THR A 449 -8.79 -3.13 6.23
C THR A 449 -8.67 -4.63 6.46
N PHE A 450 -8.32 -5.43 5.43
CA PHE A 450 -8.17 -6.88 5.56
C PHE A 450 -6.92 -7.28 6.36
N ASP A 451 -7.06 -7.27 7.69
CA ASP A 451 -6.02 -7.67 8.65
C ASP A 451 -6.20 -9.14 9.07
N THR A 452 -5.20 -9.71 9.72
CA THR A 452 -5.20 -11.10 10.17
C THR A 452 -5.77 -11.23 11.58
N VAL A 453 -6.77 -12.09 11.75
CA VAL A 453 -7.15 -12.64 13.06
C VAL A 453 -6.61 -14.05 13.19
N THR A 454 -6.12 -14.43 14.37
CA THR A 454 -5.38 -15.68 14.56
C THR A 454 -6.00 -16.54 15.65
N VAL A 455 -6.37 -17.77 15.30
CA VAL A 455 -6.85 -18.78 16.25
C VAL A 455 -5.64 -19.58 16.77
N PRO A 456 -5.32 -19.50 18.06
CA PRO A 456 -4.31 -20.36 18.66
C PRO A 456 -4.84 -21.80 18.76
N VAL A 457 -3.98 -22.77 18.47
CA VAL A 457 -4.30 -24.19 18.64
C VAL A 457 -3.83 -24.66 20.00
N THR A 458 -4.77 -25.10 20.84
CA THR A 458 -4.55 -25.34 22.28
C THR A 458 -4.57 -26.83 22.67
N THR A 459 -4.91 -27.73 21.74
CA THR A 459 -5.20 -29.14 22.06
C THR A 459 -4.63 -30.09 21.00
N ASN A 460 -3.94 -31.16 21.44
CA ASN A 460 -3.35 -32.25 20.64
C ASN A 460 -3.10 -31.93 19.16
N ALA A 461 -2.22 -30.96 18.93
CA ALA A 461 -2.06 -30.26 17.65
C ALA A 461 -1.11 -30.94 16.67
N THR A 462 -0.66 -32.16 16.95
CA THR A 462 0.18 -32.92 16.04
C THR A 462 -0.65 -33.31 14.83
N VAL A 463 -0.24 -32.85 13.65
CA VAL A 463 -0.85 -33.19 12.38
C VAL A 463 0.14 -34.00 11.55
N THR A 464 -0.39 -34.94 10.78
CA THR A 464 0.40 -35.69 9.80
C THR A 464 0.16 -35.12 8.41
N LYS A 465 1.19 -35.07 7.57
CA LYS A 465 1.02 -34.73 6.14
C LYS A 465 -0.11 -35.58 5.54
N GLY A 466 -1.04 -34.95 4.85
CA GLY A 466 -2.22 -35.62 4.29
C GLY A 466 -3.46 -35.59 5.17
N GLU A 467 -3.38 -35.18 6.45
CA GLU A 467 -4.56 -35.03 7.28
C GLU A 467 -5.43 -33.86 6.82
N LEU A 468 -6.75 -34.04 6.91
CA LEU A 468 -7.72 -33.03 6.53
C LEU A 468 -8.01 -32.09 7.71
N LEU A 469 -7.73 -30.82 7.49
CA LEU A 469 -7.93 -29.73 8.44
C LEU A 469 -9.04 -28.80 7.96
N GLY A 470 -9.58 -28.01 8.88
CA GLY A 470 -10.48 -26.94 8.54
C GLY A 470 -10.56 -25.81 9.56
N LEU A 471 -11.16 -24.72 9.11
CA LEU A 471 -11.45 -23.51 9.86
C LEU A 471 -12.94 -23.20 9.67
N SER A 472 -13.71 -23.26 10.75
CA SER A 472 -15.08 -22.77 10.80
C SER A 472 -15.03 -21.26 11.07
N ILE A 473 -15.78 -20.50 10.29
CA ILE A 473 -15.84 -19.04 10.33
C ILE A 473 -17.31 -18.66 10.46
N SER A 474 -17.71 -18.11 11.60
CA SER A 474 -19.10 -17.77 11.86
C SER A 474 -19.23 -16.33 12.32
N GLY A 475 -20.07 -15.57 11.62
CA GLY A 475 -20.45 -14.20 11.97
C GLY A 475 -21.95 -14.03 11.85
N ALA A 476 -22.54 -13.24 12.75
CA ALA A 476 -23.96 -12.92 12.71
C ALA A 476 -24.20 -11.50 13.24
N ASP A 477 -24.39 -10.52 12.35
CA ASP A 477 -24.64 -9.12 12.69
C ASP A 477 -25.34 -8.39 11.53
N TYR A 478 -26.08 -7.32 11.82
CA TYR A 478 -26.66 -6.45 10.78
C TYR A 478 -25.58 -5.78 9.90
N SER A 479 -24.39 -5.51 10.46
CA SER A 479 -23.23 -5.09 9.68
C SER A 479 -22.43 -6.31 9.20
N PRO A 480 -22.25 -6.54 7.89
CA PRO A 480 -21.58 -7.74 7.42
C PRO A 480 -20.08 -7.73 7.74
N TRP A 481 -19.57 -8.82 8.30
CA TRP A 481 -18.13 -9.09 8.29
C TRP A 481 -17.69 -9.35 6.86
N CYS A 482 -16.47 -8.96 6.52
CA CYS A 482 -15.92 -9.19 5.20
C CYS A 482 -14.63 -10.02 5.29
N HIS A 483 -14.42 -10.91 4.33
CA HIS A 483 -13.19 -11.68 4.15
C HIS A 483 -12.73 -11.60 2.70
N LEU A 484 -11.56 -12.16 2.41
CA LEU A 484 -11.04 -12.26 1.05
C LEU A 484 -11.24 -13.67 0.53
N GLU A 485 -11.71 -13.79 -0.71
CA GLU A 485 -11.77 -15.06 -1.44
C GLU A 485 -10.91 -15.00 -2.69
N PHE A 486 -10.41 -16.15 -3.15
CA PHE A 486 -9.77 -16.29 -4.45
C PHE A 486 -10.27 -17.54 -5.19
N ASP A 487 -9.99 -17.60 -6.48
CA ASP A 487 -10.40 -18.70 -7.34
C ASP A 487 -9.43 -19.89 -7.26
N THR A 488 -9.95 -21.09 -6.96
CA THR A 488 -9.15 -22.32 -6.81
C THR A 488 -9.19 -23.22 -8.05
N SER A 489 -9.89 -22.84 -9.12
CA SER A 489 -10.00 -23.63 -10.37
C SER A 489 -8.65 -23.92 -11.05
N SER A 490 -7.59 -23.20 -10.67
CA SER A 490 -6.21 -23.37 -11.14
C SER A 490 -5.40 -24.46 -10.42
N GLY A 491 -6.00 -25.25 -9.52
CA GLY A 491 -5.41 -26.52 -9.02
C GLY A 491 -4.97 -26.54 -7.55
N CYS A 492 -5.55 -25.72 -6.67
CA CYS A 492 -5.31 -25.82 -5.22
C CYS A 492 -6.34 -26.73 -4.55
N GLU A 493 -5.93 -27.61 -3.61
CA GLU A 493 -6.83 -28.49 -2.84
C GLU A 493 -7.65 -27.76 -1.76
N PHE A 494 -7.62 -26.43 -1.73
CA PHE A 494 -8.39 -25.63 -0.79
C PHE A 494 -9.85 -25.57 -1.21
N ARG A 495 -10.76 -25.87 -0.28
CA ARG A 495 -12.20 -25.90 -0.55
C ARG A 495 -12.94 -25.08 0.48
N LEU A 496 -13.85 -24.23 0.02
CA LEU A 496 -14.72 -23.44 0.85
C LEU A 496 -16.14 -24.00 0.81
N PHE A 497 -16.72 -24.21 1.97
CA PHE A 497 -18.11 -24.60 2.12
C PHE A 497 -18.88 -23.54 2.89
N GLN A 498 -20.20 -23.52 2.70
CA GLN A 498 -21.11 -22.57 3.33
C GLN A 498 -22.36 -23.29 3.83
N GLN A 499 -22.90 -22.85 4.97
CA GLN A 499 -24.21 -23.26 5.43
C GLN A 499 -25.36 -22.66 4.59
N GLY A 500 -26.38 -23.47 4.29
CA GLY A 500 -27.59 -23.07 3.55
C GLY A 500 -28.30 -21.83 4.12
N ASN A 501 -28.76 -20.92 3.25
CA ASN A 501 -29.54 -19.76 3.69
C ASN A 501 -30.85 -20.19 4.40
N GLY A 502 -31.15 -19.56 5.54
CA GLY A 502 -32.30 -19.90 6.38
C GLY A 502 -32.20 -21.25 7.10
N GLN A 503 -31.09 -21.97 6.98
CA GLN A 503 -30.88 -23.24 7.67
C GLN A 503 -30.28 -23.03 9.06
N TYR A 504 -31.12 -22.67 10.02
CA TYR A 504 -30.80 -22.76 11.46
C TYR A 504 -30.91 -24.21 11.98
N SER A 505 -31.69 -25.03 11.27
CA SER A 505 -31.83 -26.47 11.48
C SER A 505 -30.69 -27.22 10.78
N TRP A 506 -30.11 -28.19 11.49
CA TRP A 506 -29.05 -29.11 11.04
C TRP A 506 -29.44 -29.95 9.82
N ARG A 507 -30.67 -29.81 9.33
CA ARG A 507 -31.26 -30.67 8.30
C ARG A 507 -32.24 -29.95 7.34
N GLY A 508 -32.18 -28.62 7.27
CA GLY A 508 -33.20 -27.81 6.58
C GLY A 508 -34.60 -27.93 7.23
N LEU A 509 -35.63 -27.41 6.58
CA LEU A 509 -37.02 -27.44 7.10
C LEU A 509 -37.59 -28.87 7.28
N GLN A 510 -37.08 -29.86 6.53
CA GLN A 510 -37.65 -31.21 6.45
C GLN A 510 -36.79 -32.33 7.04
N GLY A 511 -35.58 -32.08 7.53
CA GLY A 511 -34.78 -33.16 8.12
C GLY A 511 -33.84 -33.92 7.17
N ASN A 512 -33.78 -33.56 5.88
CA ASN A 512 -33.17 -34.41 4.85
C ASN A 512 -32.10 -33.76 3.98
N ASN A 513 -31.91 -32.44 4.06
CA ASN A 513 -30.93 -31.74 3.24
C ASN A 513 -29.61 -31.53 4.01
N PRO A 514 -28.44 -31.72 3.37
CA PRO A 514 -27.16 -31.37 3.98
C PRO A 514 -27.18 -29.91 4.43
N PRO A 515 -26.66 -29.59 5.63
CA PRO A 515 -26.65 -28.22 6.13
C PRO A 515 -25.69 -27.32 5.33
N VAL A 516 -24.80 -27.92 4.56
CA VAL A 516 -23.63 -27.29 3.96
C VAL A 516 -23.54 -27.62 2.48
N TYR A 517 -23.12 -26.66 1.66
CA TYR A 517 -22.79 -26.84 0.25
C TYR A 517 -21.42 -26.20 -0.05
N GLU A 518 -20.78 -26.66 -1.11
CA GLU A 518 -19.49 -26.10 -1.54
C GLU A 518 -19.68 -24.79 -2.30
N ARG A 519 -18.91 -23.76 -1.95
CA ARG A 519 -18.66 -22.61 -2.82
C ARG A 519 -17.65 -23.05 -3.88
N LEU A 520 -18.18 -23.60 -4.98
CA LEU A 520 -17.36 -24.20 -6.05
C LEU A 520 -16.25 -23.26 -6.51
N GLY A 521 -15.02 -23.76 -6.49
CA GLY A 521 -13.85 -23.02 -6.97
C GLY A 521 -13.43 -21.84 -6.08
N LYS A 522 -13.81 -21.83 -4.80
CA LYS A 522 -13.47 -20.74 -3.86
C LYS A 522 -12.69 -21.23 -2.65
N SER A 523 -11.86 -20.33 -2.12
CA SER A 523 -11.18 -20.44 -0.84
C SER A 523 -10.99 -19.07 -0.23
N VAL A 524 -11.11 -18.96 1.09
CA VAL A 524 -10.79 -17.72 1.81
C VAL A 524 -9.28 -17.53 1.90
N LYS A 525 -8.78 -16.29 2.03
CA LYS A 525 -7.35 -16.05 2.30
C LYS A 525 -7.01 -16.46 3.74
N PHE A 526 -6.17 -17.48 3.90
CA PHE A 526 -5.74 -17.97 5.21
C PHE A 526 -4.31 -18.51 5.18
N PHE A 527 -3.71 -18.69 6.36
CA PHE A 527 -2.48 -19.44 6.52
C PHE A 527 -2.42 -20.15 7.88
N ALA A 528 -1.65 -21.24 7.93
CA ALA A 528 -1.50 -22.11 9.09
C ALA A 528 -0.01 -22.20 9.48
N THR A 529 0.30 -21.86 10.72
CA THR A 529 1.67 -21.88 11.25
C THR A 529 1.94 -23.16 12.04
N TYR A 530 3.17 -23.66 11.95
CA TYR A 530 3.63 -24.88 12.59
C TYR A 530 4.82 -24.57 13.49
N ALA A 531 5.01 -25.39 14.52
CA ALA A 531 6.15 -25.33 15.45
C ALA A 531 7.49 -25.58 14.76
#